data_AF-U3KLC6-F1
#
_entry.id   AF-U3KLC6-F1
#
_cell.length_a   1.000
_cell.length_b   1.000
_cell.length_c   1.000
_cell.angle_alpha   90.00
_cell.angle_beta   90.00
_cell.angle_gamma   90.00
#
_symmetry.space_group_name_H-M   'P 1'
#
loop_
_entity.id
_entity.type
_entity.pdbx_description
1 polymer ?
#
loop_
_entity_poly.entity_id
_entity_poly.type
_entity_poly.pdbx_seq_one_letter_code
_entity_poly.pdbx_strand_id
1 'polypeptide(L)' 'MRVAIIGAGVSGLCALKCCLDEGLEPTCFERSKDIGGLWRYEVISRSNHVI' A
#
# COMPACT_ATOMS: atom_id res chain seq x y z
N MET A 1 18.87 3.50 9.24
CA MET A 1 18.73 2.32 8.35
C MET A 1 17.52 2.54 7.47
N ARG A 2 17.63 2.29 6.16
CA ARG A 2 16.51 2.48 5.23
C ARG A 2 15.72 1.20 5.08
N VAL A 3 14.39 1.31 5.09
CA VAL A 3 13.46 0.17 4.99
C VAL A 3 12.51 0.40 3.82
N ALA A 4 12.42 -0.58 2.93
CA ALA A 4 11.41 -0.55 1.86
C ALA A 4 10.19 -1.37 2.29
N ILE A 5 9.01 -0.77 2.21
CA ILE A 5 7.73 -1.43 2.48
C ILE A 5 6.98 -1.55 1.16
N ILE A 6 6.57 -2.77 0.80
CA ILE A 6 5.86 -3.03 -0.46
C ILE A 6 4.38 -3.31 -0.16
N GLY A 7 3.53 -2.40 -0.64
CA GLY A 7 2.09 -2.36 -0.41
C GLY A 7 1.71 -1.44 0.74
N ALA A 8 0.73 -0.57 0.52
CA ALA A 8 0.13 0.33 1.52
C ALA A 8 -1.25 -0.17 1.99
N GLY A 9 -1.38 -1.49 2.14
CA GLY A 9 -2.51 -2.13 2.83
C GLY A 9 -2.34 -2.13 4.35
N VAL A 10 -3.24 -2.84 5.06
CA VAL A 10 -3.23 -2.91 6.53
C VAL A 10 -1.87 -3.33 7.12
N SER A 11 -1.24 -4.34 6.53
CA SER A 11 0.06 -4.85 6.99
C SER A 11 1.19 -3.85 6.73
N GLY A 12 1.21 -3.23 5.55
CA GLY A 12 2.25 -2.26 5.16
C GLY A 12 2.17 -0.97 5.98
N LEU A 13 0.97 -0.44 6.22
CA LEU A 13 0.77 0.75 7.06
C LEU A 13 1.13 0.49 8.52
N CYS A 14 0.82 -0.70 9.03
CA CYS A 14 1.25 -1.13 10.37
C CYS A 14 2.79 -1.20 10.47
N ALA A 15 3.43 -1.87 9.51
CA ALA A 15 4.89 -1.94 9.45
C ALA A 15 5.54 -0.55 9.34
N LEU A 16 4.94 0.36 8.57
CA LEU A 16 5.41 1.73 8.43
C LEU A 16 5.35 2.49 9.75
N LYS A 17 4.24 2.38 10.49
CA LYS A 17 4.11 2.98 11.82
C LYS A 17 5.16 2.46 12.79
N CYS A 18 5.33 1.14 12.87
CA CYS A 18 6.33 0.53 13.75
C CYS A 18 7.75 0.96 13.38
N CYS A 19 8.07 1.06 12.08
CA CYS A 19 9.38 1.55 11.65
C CYS A 19 9.63 2.99 12.10
N LEU A 20 8.63 3.86 12.00
CA LEU A 20 8.75 5.25 12.46
C LEU A 20 8.92 5.34 13.98
N ASP A 21 8.18 4.52 14.75
CA ASP A 21 8.27 4.48 16.21
C ASP A 21 9.66 4.06 16.70
N GLU A 22 10.31 3.15 15.97
CA GLU A 22 11.67 2.67 16.23
C GLU A 22 12.75 3.60 15.64
N GLY A 23 12.38 4.76 15.08
CA GLY A 23 13.32 5.74 14.52
C GLY A 23 14.00 5.30 13.22
N LEU A 24 13.40 4.36 12.47
CA LEU A 24 13.88 3.95 11.16
C LEU A 24 13.44 4.92 10.06
N GLU A 25 14.03 4.78 8.86
CA GLU A 25 13.68 5.57 7.67
C GLU A 25 12.92 4.69 6.66
N PRO A 26 11.59 4.48 6.81
CA PRO A 26 10.81 3.70 5.88
C PRO A 26 10.39 4.49 4.63
N THR A 27 10.40 3.81 3.48
CA THR A 27 9.75 4.26 2.25
C THR A 27 8.72 3.21 1.83
N CYS A 28 7.45 3.62 1.70
CA CYS A 28 6.37 2.73 1.27
C CYS A 28 6.07 2.91 -0.21
N PHE A 29 5.93 1.80 -0.92
CA PHE A 29 5.57 1.75 -2.33
C PHE A 29 4.21 1.06 -2.48
N GLU A 30 3.25 1.75 -3.09
CA GLU A 30 1.93 1.21 -3.44
C GLU A 30 1.74 1.29 -4.95
N ARG A 31 1.16 0.25 -5.54
CA ARG A 31 0.88 0.20 -6.97
C ARG A 31 -0.32 1.09 -7.33
N SER A 32 -1.35 1.08 -6.48
CA SER A 32 -2.53 1.91 -6.66
C SER A 32 -2.25 3.39 -6.41
N LYS A 33 -3.16 4.25 -6.85
CA LYS A 33 -3.05 5.71 -6.67
C LYS A 33 -3.26 6.17 -5.23
N ASP A 34 -3.55 5.26 -4.32
CA ASP A 34 -4.03 5.55 -2.98
C ASP A 34 -3.81 4.35 -2.07
N ILE A 35 -3.87 4.57 -0.76
CA ILE A 35 -3.60 3.57 0.27
C ILE A 35 -4.87 2.79 0.66
N GLY A 36 -4.71 1.77 1.50
CA GLY A 36 -5.82 1.02 2.11
C GLY A 36 -5.92 -0.43 1.66
N GLY A 37 -5.22 -0.82 0.57
CA GLY A 37 -5.23 -2.19 0.06
C GLY A 37 -6.67 -2.69 -0.17
N LEU A 38 -7.01 -3.86 0.37
CA LEU A 38 -8.35 -4.45 0.25
C LEU A 38 -9.49 -3.56 0.79
N TRP A 39 -9.20 -2.67 1.75
CA TRP A 39 -10.22 -1.80 2.34
C TRP A 39 -10.60 -0.62 1.45
N ARG A 40 -9.75 -0.31 0.47
CA ARG A 40 -10.06 0.68 -0.55
C ARG A 40 -10.92 0.02 -1.61
N TYR A 41 -12.21 0.35 -1.60
CA TYR A 41 -13.11 -0.07 -2.66
C TYR A 41 -12.73 0.62 -3.98
N GLU A 42 -12.30 -0.16 -4.96
CA GLU A 42 -12.12 0.31 -6.33
C GLU A 42 -13.30 -0.17 -7.17
N VAL A 43 -14.02 0.77 -7.79
CA VAL A 43 -15.01 0.45 -8.82
C VAL A 43 -14.25 -0.09 -10.02
N ILE A 44 -14.18 -1.41 -10.15
CA ILE A 44 -13.59 -2.03 -11.34
C ILE A 44 -14.53 -1.76 -12.50
N SER A 45 -14.21 -0.73 -13.30
CA SER A 45 -14.78 -0.56 -14.63
C SER A 45 -14.29 -1.72 -15.50
N ARG A 46 -15.07 -2.81 -15.54
CA ARG A 46 -14.87 -3.86 -16.54
C ARG A 46 -15.22 -3.29 -17.92
N SER A 47 -14.21 -2.87 -18.66
CA SER A 47 -14.35 -2.74 -20.11
C SER A 47 -14.52 -4.16 -20.65
N ASN A 48 -15.76 -4.56 -20.97
CA ASN A 48 -16.03 -5.83 -21.63
C ASN A 48 -15.36 -5.81 -23.03
N HIS A 49 -14.13 -6.30 -23.12
CA HIS A 49 -13.57 -6.72 -24.40
C HIS A 49 -14.20 -8.08 -24.71
N VAL A 50 -15.26 -8.04 -25.52
CA VAL A 50 -15.81 -9.23 -26.15
C VAL A 50 -14.80 -9.63 -27.23
N ILE A 51 -14.16 -10.78 -27.04
CA ILE A 51 -13.36 -11.46 -28.07
C ILE A 51 -14.26 -11.93 -29.22
#